data_AF-A0A1F1X589-F1
#
_entry.id   AF-A0A1F1X589-F1
#
_cell.length_a   1.000
_cell.length_b   1.000
_cell.length_c   1.000
_cell.angle_alpha   90.00
_cell.angle_beta   90.00
_cell.angle_gamma   90.00
#
_symmetry.space_group_name_H-M   'P 1'
#
loop_
_entity.id
_entity.type
_entity.pdbx_description
1 polymer ?
#
loop_
_entity_poly.entity_id
_entity_poly.type
_entity_poly.pdbx_seq_one_letter_code
_entity_poly.pdbx_strand_id
1 'polypeptide(L)'
;MDMAPAGIPLAQAGEDRDGLEMDVLQLPLGPVLPFWPAGLVLRCSLQGDVVVDAEAAVIDNGGYGTPEQAKRPGPMPVSAAVRCDNALALLALAGADDAAARARHARDTLLQGEQDAAQDAVERLYRTVRKSRLLRWSLRSVLPLTSADLERHGLPSRCLGDAHDRLLWSLDVIRAETRNEEPVEPIDGGVVPWAIVPHLVTGLEVASVRLAVASLDLVPFPAVQETRHV
;
A
#
# COMPACT_ATOMS: atom_id res chain seq x y z
N MET A 1 3.71 -10.46 39.84
CA MET A 1 4.24 -9.30 40.58
C MET A 1 4.42 -8.20 39.55
N ASP A 2 3.68 -7.10 39.67
CA ASP A 2 3.89 -5.94 38.79
C ASP A 2 5.22 -5.28 39.13
N MET A 3 6.24 -5.56 38.32
CA MET A 3 7.54 -4.93 38.39
C MET A 3 7.54 -3.73 37.45
N ALA A 4 7.31 -2.53 37.99
CA ALA A 4 7.44 -1.27 37.27
C ALA A 4 8.58 -0.45 37.89
N PRO A 5 9.86 -0.74 37.57
CA PRO A 5 10.96 0.09 38.03
C PRO A 5 10.78 1.52 37.48
N ALA A 6 10.78 2.50 38.37
CA ALA A 6 10.52 3.92 38.06
C ALA A 6 9.13 4.25 37.50
N GLY A 7 8.12 3.38 37.68
CA GLY A 7 6.74 3.66 37.29
C GLY A 7 6.47 3.63 35.78
N ILE A 8 7.45 3.19 35.00
CA ILE A 8 7.28 2.92 33.57
C ILE A 8 6.86 1.44 33.46
N PRO A 9 5.70 1.13 32.87
CA PRO A 9 5.29 -0.25 32.64
C PRO A 9 6.33 -0.94 31.75
N LEU A 10 6.81 -2.11 32.18
CA LEU A 10 7.60 -2.98 31.33
C LEU A 10 6.73 -3.48 30.17
N ALA A 11 7.36 -3.79 29.04
CA ALA A 11 6.70 -4.50 27.94
C ALA A 11 6.09 -5.81 28.49
N GLN A 12 4.84 -6.11 28.12
CA GLN A 12 4.19 -7.36 28.53
C GLN A 12 4.65 -8.48 27.59
N ALA A 13 4.90 -9.66 28.15
CA ALA A 13 5.23 -10.86 27.38
C ALA A 13 4.00 -11.32 26.57
N GLY A 14 4.23 -11.75 25.32
CA GLY A 14 3.20 -12.37 24.48
C GLY A 14 3.19 -13.90 24.62
N GLU A 15 2.17 -14.55 24.07
CA GLU A 15 1.98 -16.00 24.19
C GLU A 15 3.14 -16.80 23.54
N ASP A 16 3.52 -17.88 24.21
CA ASP A 16 4.75 -18.65 24.02
C ASP A 16 4.71 -19.53 22.74
N ARG A 17 5.60 -19.26 21.76
CA ARG A 17 5.71 -20.07 20.52
C ARG A 17 6.86 -21.09 20.54
N ASP A 18 7.88 -20.89 21.38
CA ASP A 18 9.15 -21.65 21.33
C ASP A 18 9.81 -21.92 22.70
N GLY A 19 9.13 -21.60 23.80
CA GLY A 19 9.60 -21.75 25.18
C GLY A 19 10.32 -20.53 25.74
N LEU A 20 10.32 -19.38 25.05
CA LEU A 20 10.95 -18.14 25.48
C LEU A 20 9.95 -16.97 25.43
N GLU A 21 9.60 -16.42 26.60
CA GLU A 21 8.81 -15.18 26.69
C GLU A 21 9.60 -14.02 26.03
N MET A 22 9.16 -13.59 24.85
CA MET A 22 9.70 -12.41 24.17
C MET A 22 8.93 -11.15 24.55
N ASP A 23 9.67 -10.07 24.80
CA ASP A 23 9.11 -8.73 25.01
C ASP A 23 8.29 -8.30 23.78
N VAL A 24 7.05 -7.88 24.00
CA VAL A 24 6.20 -7.30 22.93
C VAL A 24 6.51 -5.83 22.77
N LEU A 25 6.95 -5.42 21.58
CA LEU A 25 7.16 -4.02 21.24
C LEU A 25 5.93 -3.45 20.52
N GLN A 26 5.35 -2.39 21.06
CA GLN A 26 4.28 -1.63 20.41
C GLN A 26 4.90 -0.58 19.47
N LEU A 27 4.66 -0.71 18.16
CA LEU A 27 5.19 0.19 17.13
C LEU A 27 4.05 0.80 16.30
N PRO A 28 3.76 2.10 16.44
CA PRO A 28 2.87 2.80 15.52
C PRO A 28 3.59 3.18 14.22
N LEU A 29 2.99 2.86 13.08
CA LEU A 29 3.39 3.29 11.74
C LEU A 29 2.38 4.31 11.21
N GLY A 30 2.87 5.42 10.66
CA GLY A 30 2.04 6.52 10.17
C GLY A 30 1.68 7.54 11.26
N PRO A 31 0.84 8.55 10.97
CA PRO A 31 0.17 8.81 9.69
C PRO A 31 1.01 9.61 8.69
N VAL A 32 2.17 10.10 9.10
CA VAL A 32 3.04 11.03 8.34
C VAL A 32 4.36 10.40 7.90
N LEU A 33 4.40 9.07 7.78
CA LEU A 33 5.60 8.38 7.28
C LEU A 33 5.79 8.68 5.78
N PRO A 34 7.04 8.86 5.29
CA PRO A 34 7.29 8.99 3.87
C PRO A 34 6.74 7.79 3.09
N PHE A 35 6.10 8.06 1.94
CA PHE A 35 5.52 7.03 1.06
C PHE A 35 4.50 6.12 1.75
N TRP A 36 3.82 6.64 2.77
CA TRP A 36 2.77 5.96 3.51
C TRP A 36 1.40 6.53 3.13
N PRO A 37 0.33 5.70 3.14
CA PRO A 37 -1.02 6.20 2.89
C PRO A 37 -1.41 7.28 3.91
N ALA A 38 -1.69 8.49 3.42
CA ALA A 38 -1.90 9.66 4.27
C ALA A 38 -3.07 9.47 5.26
N GLY A 39 -2.82 9.69 6.54
CA GLY A 39 -3.86 9.54 7.58
C GLY A 39 -4.01 8.12 8.14
N LEU A 40 -3.45 7.09 7.51
CA LEU A 40 -3.45 5.73 8.05
C LEU A 40 -2.49 5.63 9.24
N VAL A 41 -2.96 5.14 10.37
CA VAL A 41 -2.17 4.71 11.51
C VAL A 41 -2.30 3.20 11.63
N LEU A 42 -1.18 2.49 11.59
CA LEU A 42 -1.13 1.04 11.83
C LEU A 42 -0.33 0.81 13.12
N ARG A 43 -1.00 0.37 14.18
CA ARG A 43 -0.37 0.01 15.45
C ARG A 43 -0.01 -1.46 15.37
N CYS A 44 1.27 -1.79 15.43
CA CYS A 44 1.74 -3.17 15.40
C CYS A 44 2.23 -3.59 16.78
N SER A 45 1.87 -4.80 17.20
CA SER A 45 2.56 -5.54 18.25
C SER A 45 3.63 -6.40 17.60
N LEU A 46 4.89 -6.22 17.98
CA LEU A 46 6.03 -6.95 17.44
C LEU A 46 6.61 -7.92 18.47
N GLN A 47 6.98 -9.12 18.02
CA GLN A 47 7.89 -10.01 18.74
C GLN A 47 9.15 -10.17 17.89
N GLY A 48 10.26 -9.61 18.35
CA GLY A 48 11.45 -9.44 17.53
C GLY A 48 11.17 -8.50 16.35
N ASP A 49 11.30 -8.99 15.13
CA ASP A 49 10.98 -8.27 13.90
C ASP A 49 9.61 -8.65 13.31
N VAL A 50 8.91 -9.64 13.86
CA VAL A 50 7.63 -10.14 13.32
C VAL A 50 6.46 -9.39 13.95
N VAL A 51 5.52 -8.94 13.10
CA VAL A 51 4.22 -8.44 13.53
C VAL A 51 3.36 -9.60 14.00
N VAL A 52 3.00 -9.63 15.29
CA VAL A 52 2.13 -10.69 15.85
C VAL A 52 0.69 -10.26 15.99
N ASP A 53 0.44 -8.95 16.06
CA ASP A 53 -0.88 -8.36 16.05
C ASP A 53 -0.82 -6.96 15.46
N ALA A 54 -1.94 -6.48 14.92
CA ALA A 54 -2.03 -5.15 14.35
C ALA A 54 -3.43 -4.57 14.46
N GLU A 55 -3.50 -3.25 14.55
CA GLU A 55 -4.73 -2.48 14.48
C GLU A 55 -4.55 -1.29 13.53
N ALA A 56 -5.55 -1.03 12.69
CA ALA A 56 -5.54 0.14 11.80
C ALA A 56 -6.57 1.17 12.24
N ALA A 57 -6.20 2.44 12.12
CA ALA A 57 -7.09 3.59 12.29
C ALA A 57 -6.78 4.64 11.22
N VAL A 58 -7.73 5.51 10.91
CA VAL A 58 -7.54 6.65 10.01
C VAL A 58 -7.78 7.92 10.79
N ILE A 59 -6.86 8.88 10.70
CA ILE A 59 -7.08 10.21 11.22
C ILE A 59 -8.00 10.96 10.26
N ASP A 60 -9.25 11.17 10.68
CA ASP A 60 -10.22 11.99 9.97
C ASP A 60 -10.05 13.47 10.33
N ASN A 61 -10.16 14.36 9.34
CA ASN A 61 -10.18 15.82 9.51
C ASN A 61 -11.61 16.40 9.47
N GLY A 62 -12.66 15.56 9.46
CA GLY A 62 -14.07 15.98 9.49
C GLY A 62 -14.80 15.45 10.73
N GLY A 63 -15.19 16.35 11.64
CA GLY A 63 -15.82 16.01 12.92
C GLY A 63 -17.15 15.25 12.81
N TYR A 64 -17.50 14.56 13.91
CA TYR A 64 -18.82 14.07 14.31
C TYR A 64 -19.92 14.14 13.22
N GLY A 65 -19.81 13.26 12.23
CA GLY A 65 -20.89 12.95 11.30
C GLY A 65 -21.10 11.45 11.33
N THR A 66 -22.27 11.02 11.79
CA THR A 66 -22.72 9.63 11.68
C THR A 66 -22.51 9.12 10.23
N PRO A 67 -22.17 7.82 10.05
CA PRO A 67 -21.70 7.24 8.79
C PRO A 67 -22.70 7.28 7.61
N GLU A 68 -23.87 7.91 7.77
CA GLU A 68 -24.96 7.93 6.79
C GLU A 68 -24.95 9.13 5.82
N GLN A 69 -24.15 10.19 6.04
CA GLN A 69 -24.30 11.44 5.25
C GLN A 69 -23.07 11.93 4.48
N ALA A 70 -21.93 11.23 4.52
CA ALA A 70 -20.93 11.39 3.47
C ALA A 70 -21.50 10.74 2.20
N LYS A 71 -22.03 11.57 1.29
CA LYS A 71 -22.43 11.18 -0.06
C LYS A 71 -21.22 10.49 -0.71
N ARG A 72 -21.13 9.16 -0.57
CA ARG A 72 -20.04 8.37 -1.16
C ARG A 72 -20.09 8.65 -2.66
N PRO A 73 -19.07 9.29 -3.26
CA PRO A 73 -18.90 9.15 -4.69
C PRO A 73 -18.88 7.65 -4.95
N GLY A 74 -19.61 7.17 -5.97
CA GLY A 74 -19.41 5.79 -6.43
C GLY A 74 -17.92 5.54 -6.72
N PRO A 75 -17.46 4.28 -6.84
CA PRO A 75 -16.06 4.00 -7.13
C PRO A 75 -15.62 4.77 -8.37
N MET A 76 -14.89 5.87 -8.16
CA MET A 76 -14.28 6.61 -9.25
C MET A 76 -13.08 5.79 -9.69
N PRO A 77 -12.88 5.54 -10.99
CA PRO A 77 -11.67 4.90 -11.45
C PRO A 77 -10.48 5.71 -10.95
N VAL A 78 -9.57 5.04 -10.22
CA VAL A 78 -8.30 5.63 -9.80
C VAL A 78 -7.55 6.02 -11.07
N SER A 79 -7.22 7.30 -11.24
CA SER A 79 -6.57 7.77 -12.45
C SER A 79 -5.17 7.17 -12.61
N ALA A 80 -4.71 6.98 -13.85
CA ALA A 80 -3.33 6.63 -14.17
C ALA A 80 -2.28 7.41 -13.36
N ALA A 81 -2.51 8.71 -13.13
CA ALA A 81 -1.62 9.55 -12.35
C ALA A 81 -1.50 9.10 -10.87
N VAL A 82 -2.62 8.77 -10.22
CA VAL A 82 -2.61 8.24 -8.85
C VAL A 82 -1.95 6.87 -8.79
N ARG A 83 -2.16 6.02 -9.80
CA ARG A 83 -1.44 4.74 -9.90
C ARG A 83 0.07 4.92 -10.07
N CYS A 84 0.51 5.95 -10.80
CA CYS A 84 1.91 6.32 -10.87
C CYS A 84 2.46 6.78 -9.51
N ASP A 85 1.70 7.52 -8.70
CA ASP A 85 2.09 7.89 -7.34
C ASP A 85 2.25 6.66 -6.42
N ASN A 86 1.34 5.69 -6.53
CA ASN A 86 1.43 4.44 -5.77
C ASN A 86 2.63 3.59 -6.19
N ALA A 87 2.91 3.51 -7.50
CA ALA A 87 4.11 2.87 -8.02
C ALA A 87 5.39 3.58 -7.55
N LEU A 88 5.41 4.93 -7.58
CA LEU A 88 6.51 5.74 -7.07
C LEU A 88 6.78 5.44 -5.60
N ALA A 89 5.74 5.42 -4.76
CA ALA A 89 5.86 5.15 -3.33
C ALA A 89 6.51 3.78 -3.05
N LEU A 90 6.03 2.73 -3.71
CA LEU A 90 6.61 1.39 -3.57
C LEU A 90 8.06 1.33 -4.06
N LEU A 91 8.36 1.92 -5.21
CA LEU A 91 9.72 1.94 -5.78
C LEU A 91 10.70 2.71 -4.90
N ALA A 92 10.27 3.83 -4.31
CA ALA A 92 11.09 4.60 -3.38
C ALA A 92 11.36 3.83 -2.08
N LEU A 93 10.35 3.15 -1.52
CA LEU A 93 10.53 2.28 -0.35
C LEU A 93 11.47 1.10 -0.62
N ALA A 94 11.46 0.58 -1.85
CA ALA A 94 12.38 -0.47 -2.29
C ALA A 94 13.81 0.03 -2.59
N GLY A 95 14.09 1.34 -2.43
CA GLY A 95 15.37 1.96 -2.72
C GLY A 95 15.69 2.06 -4.22
N ALA A 96 14.69 1.95 -5.09
CA ALA A 96 14.84 2.00 -6.54
C ALA A 96 14.66 3.43 -7.08
N ASP A 97 15.51 4.36 -6.66
CA ASP A 97 15.34 5.80 -6.88
C ASP A 97 15.19 6.21 -8.35
N ASP A 98 15.96 5.61 -9.28
CA ASP A 98 15.82 5.88 -10.72
C ASP A 98 14.44 5.46 -11.24
N ALA A 99 13.93 4.30 -10.81
CA ALA A 99 12.60 3.84 -11.20
C ALA A 99 11.50 4.72 -10.57
N ALA A 100 11.67 5.15 -9.31
CA ALA A 100 10.76 6.09 -8.66
C ALA A 100 10.74 7.45 -9.38
N ALA A 101 11.89 7.95 -9.83
CA ALA A 101 11.97 9.18 -10.63
C ALA A 101 11.27 9.04 -11.98
N ARG A 102 11.36 7.88 -12.64
CA ARG A 102 10.60 7.58 -13.88
C ARG A 102 9.09 7.52 -13.63
N ALA A 103 8.64 6.96 -12.51
CA ALA A 103 7.24 6.98 -12.11
C ALA A 103 6.73 8.40 -11.89
N ARG A 104 7.52 9.26 -11.24
CA ARG A 104 7.22 10.70 -11.12
C ARG A 104 7.10 11.38 -12.48
N HIS A 105 8.06 11.16 -13.37
CA HIS A 105 8.03 11.75 -14.70
C HIS A 105 6.81 11.30 -15.52
N ALA A 106 6.44 10.02 -15.45
CA ALA A 106 5.24 9.50 -16.11
C ALA A 106 3.95 10.12 -15.55
N ARG A 107 3.86 10.33 -14.24
CA ARG A 107 2.75 11.06 -13.62
C ARG A 107 2.67 12.50 -14.12
N ASP A 108 3.81 13.20 -14.15
CA ASP A 108 3.83 14.62 -14.51
C ASP A 108 3.40 14.83 -15.98
N THR A 109 3.82 13.97 -16.90
CA THR A 109 3.37 14.03 -18.31
C THR A 109 1.88 13.69 -18.47
N LEU A 110 1.35 12.75 -17.67
CA LEU A 110 -0.09 12.47 -17.59
C LEU A 110 -0.89 13.68 -17.12
N LEU A 111 -0.43 14.36 -16.06
CA LEU A 111 -1.11 15.55 -15.51
C LEU A 111 -1.04 16.74 -16.47
N GLN A 112 0.00 16.83 -17.29
CA GLN A 112 0.14 17.84 -18.34
C GLN A 112 -0.70 17.55 -19.60
N GLY A 113 -1.25 16.34 -19.72
CA GLY A 113 -2.04 15.92 -20.90
C GLY A 113 -1.18 15.64 -22.14
N GLU A 114 0.12 15.40 -21.98
CA GLU A 114 1.04 15.11 -23.08
C GLU A 114 0.99 13.63 -23.45
N GLN A 115 -0.02 13.22 -24.23
CA GLN A 115 -0.34 11.81 -24.45
C GLN A 115 0.84 10.96 -24.97
N ASP A 116 1.53 11.42 -26.02
CA ASP A 116 2.67 10.66 -26.59
C ASP A 116 3.83 10.56 -25.59
N ALA A 117 4.13 11.66 -24.88
CA ALA A 117 5.17 11.68 -23.86
C ALA A 117 4.82 10.80 -22.64
N ALA A 118 3.54 10.77 -22.26
CA ALA A 118 3.02 9.89 -21.21
C ALA A 118 3.15 8.42 -21.59
N GLN A 119 2.73 8.04 -22.80
CA GLN A 119 2.90 6.67 -23.31
C GLN A 119 4.38 6.24 -23.27
N ASP A 120 5.28 7.08 -23.78
CA ASP A 120 6.71 6.81 -23.79
C ASP A 120 7.33 6.74 -22.38
N ALA A 121 6.89 7.60 -21.46
CA ALA A 121 7.36 7.60 -20.08
C ALA A 121 6.92 6.34 -19.32
N VAL A 122 5.64 5.97 -19.42
CA VAL A 122 5.07 4.77 -18.80
C VAL A 122 5.71 3.51 -19.36
N GLU A 123 5.87 3.43 -20.68
CA GLU A 123 6.48 2.27 -21.32
C GLU A 123 7.96 2.12 -20.92
N ARG A 124 8.71 3.23 -20.79
CA ARG A 124 10.08 3.21 -20.25
C ARG A 124 10.11 2.72 -18.80
N LEU A 125 9.21 3.22 -17.94
CA LEU A 125 9.09 2.76 -16.56
C LEU A 125 8.81 1.25 -16.49
N TYR A 126 7.81 0.78 -17.22
CA TYR A 126 7.46 -0.64 -17.28
C TYR A 126 8.65 -1.52 -17.65
N ARG A 127 9.38 -1.16 -18.71
CA ARG A 127 10.57 -1.93 -19.13
C ARG A 127 11.67 -1.91 -18.07
N THR A 128 11.89 -0.79 -17.38
CA THR A 128 12.88 -0.68 -16.30
C THR A 128 12.51 -1.62 -15.15
N VAL A 129 11.27 -1.59 -14.69
CA VAL A 129 10.76 -2.45 -13.60
C VAL A 129 10.85 -3.92 -14.01
N ARG A 130 10.27 -4.28 -15.15
CA ARG A 130 10.22 -5.68 -15.65
C ARG A 130 11.60 -6.31 -15.86
N LYS A 131 12.59 -5.53 -16.27
CA LYS A 131 13.96 -6.02 -16.52
C LYS A 131 14.83 -6.06 -15.25
N SER A 132 14.40 -5.43 -14.16
CA SER A 132 15.21 -5.33 -12.94
C SER A 132 15.12 -6.59 -12.09
N ARG A 133 16.16 -7.43 -12.15
CA ARG A 133 16.28 -8.62 -11.29
C ARG A 133 16.36 -8.27 -9.81
N LEU A 134 17.07 -7.19 -9.48
CA LEU A 134 17.20 -6.72 -8.10
C LEU A 134 15.83 -6.36 -7.53
N LEU A 135 15.04 -5.57 -8.26
CA LEU A 135 13.70 -5.20 -7.83
C LEU A 135 12.79 -6.41 -7.69
N ARG A 136 12.85 -7.35 -8.65
CA ARG A 136 12.12 -8.61 -8.56
C ARG A 136 12.46 -9.39 -7.30
N TRP A 137 13.73 -9.41 -6.89
CA TRP A 137 14.19 -10.09 -5.67
C TRP A 137 13.78 -9.34 -4.41
N SER A 138 13.93 -8.01 -4.36
CA SER A 138 13.59 -7.19 -3.20
C SER A 138 12.10 -7.20 -2.86
N LEU A 139 11.24 -7.28 -3.87
CA LEU A 139 9.79 -7.33 -3.70
C LEU A 139 9.23 -8.76 -3.68
N ARG A 140 10.09 -9.76 -3.88
CA ARG A 140 9.69 -11.16 -3.84
C ARG A 140 9.20 -11.52 -2.46
N SER A 141 8.08 -12.26 -2.40
CA SER A 141 7.51 -12.72 -1.13
C SER A 141 7.10 -11.59 -0.17
N VAL A 142 7.04 -10.33 -0.63
CA VAL A 142 6.43 -9.25 0.15
C VAL A 142 4.92 -9.36 -0.01
N LEU A 143 4.25 -9.78 1.06
CA LEU A 143 2.81 -10.05 1.13
C LEU A 143 2.35 -10.91 -0.07
N PRO A 144 2.76 -12.20 -0.12
CA PRO A 144 2.29 -13.11 -1.15
C PRO A 144 0.84 -13.49 -0.87
N LEU A 145 -0.05 -13.21 -1.82
CA LEU A 145 -1.48 -13.54 -1.69
C LEU A 145 -1.87 -14.60 -2.72
N THR A 146 -2.52 -15.65 -2.24
CA THR A 146 -3.09 -16.70 -3.09
C THR A 146 -4.55 -16.41 -3.43
N SER A 147 -5.12 -17.11 -4.41
CA SER A 147 -6.55 -17.01 -4.71
C SER A 147 -7.43 -17.29 -3.49
N ALA A 148 -7.02 -18.22 -2.62
CA ALA A 148 -7.73 -18.53 -1.39
C ALA A 148 -7.70 -17.36 -0.38
N ASP A 149 -6.59 -16.62 -0.31
CA ASP A 149 -6.49 -15.43 0.54
C ASP A 149 -7.38 -14.30 -0.02
N LEU A 150 -7.41 -14.14 -1.35
CA LEU A 150 -8.28 -13.18 -2.01
C LEU A 150 -9.75 -13.48 -1.70
N GLU A 151 -10.20 -14.73 -1.84
CA GLU A 151 -11.55 -15.15 -1.50
C GLU A 151 -11.86 -14.94 -0.01
N ARG A 152 -10.94 -15.34 0.88
CA ARG A 152 -11.10 -15.19 2.34
C ARG A 152 -11.30 -13.74 2.76
N HIS A 153 -10.57 -12.83 2.14
CA HIS A 153 -10.54 -11.42 2.53
C HIS A 153 -11.35 -10.51 1.60
N GLY A 154 -12.04 -11.06 0.59
CA GLY A 154 -12.80 -10.29 -0.40
C GLY A 154 -11.93 -9.32 -1.20
N LEU A 155 -10.69 -9.71 -1.51
CA LEU A 155 -9.74 -8.88 -2.23
C LEU A 155 -9.88 -9.05 -3.75
N PRO A 156 -9.65 -7.97 -4.52
CA PRO A 156 -9.73 -8.02 -5.98
C PRO A 156 -8.61 -8.87 -6.59
N SER A 157 -8.85 -9.41 -7.79
CA SER A 157 -7.89 -10.27 -8.51
C SER A 157 -6.50 -9.65 -8.68
N ARG A 158 -6.42 -8.32 -8.80
CA ARG A 158 -5.14 -7.58 -8.88
C ARG A 158 -4.21 -7.76 -7.68
N CYS A 159 -4.73 -8.23 -6.54
CA CYS A 159 -3.92 -8.43 -5.34
C CYS A 159 -3.11 -9.73 -5.37
N LEU A 160 -3.41 -10.65 -6.29
CA LEU A 160 -2.77 -11.95 -6.43
C LEU A 160 -1.25 -11.82 -6.60
N GLY A 161 -0.50 -12.74 -5.97
CA GLY A 161 0.96 -12.78 -6.06
C GLY A 161 1.64 -11.91 -5.01
N ASP A 162 2.91 -11.56 -5.25
CA ASP A 162 3.71 -10.72 -4.36
C ASP A 162 3.65 -9.22 -4.77
N ALA A 163 4.32 -8.35 -4.02
CA ALA A 163 4.33 -6.91 -4.29
C ALA A 163 4.87 -6.55 -5.69
N HIS A 164 5.76 -7.37 -6.27
CA HIS A 164 6.25 -7.15 -7.62
C HIS A 164 5.18 -7.46 -8.67
N ASP A 165 4.43 -8.55 -8.48
CA ASP A 165 3.35 -8.94 -9.38
C ASP A 165 2.25 -7.85 -9.40
N ARG A 166 1.89 -7.32 -8.22
CA ARG A 166 0.96 -6.19 -8.10
C ARG A 166 1.47 -4.91 -8.77
N LEU A 167 2.77 -4.61 -8.63
CA LEU A 167 3.39 -3.47 -9.29
C LEU A 167 3.32 -3.59 -10.82
N LEU A 168 3.68 -4.76 -11.37
CA LEU A 168 3.60 -4.99 -12.82
C LEU A 168 2.17 -4.88 -13.33
N TRP A 169 1.20 -5.46 -12.62
CA TRP A 169 -0.22 -5.33 -12.97
C TRP A 169 -0.65 -3.86 -13.02
N SER A 170 -0.29 -3.06 -12.00
CA SER A 170 -0.62 -1.64 -11.97
C SER A 170 -0.02 -0.87 -13.16
N LEU A 171 1.24 -1.17 -13.51
CA LEU A 171 1.88 -0.56 -14.68
C LEU A 171 1.23 -0.98 -15.99
N ASP A 172 0.77 -2.22 -16.13
CA ASP A 172 0.04 -2.67 -17.31
C ASP A 172 -1.32 -1.97 -17.45
N VAL A 173 -2.03 -1.71 -16.35
CA VAL A 173 -3.25 -0.89 -16.35
C VAL A 173 -2.96 0.54 -16.81
N ILE A 174 -1.91 1.19 -16.29
CA ILE A 174 -1.51 2.54 -16.71
C ILE A 174 -1.16 2.56 -18.22
N ARG A 175 -0.50 1.51 -18.74
CA ARG A 175 -0.18 1.40 -20.18
C ARG A 175 -1.44 1.29 -21.04
N ALA A 176 -2.42 0.48 -20.62
CA ALA A 176 -3.68 0.36 -21.34
C ALA A 176 -4.45 1.69 -21.35
N GLU A 177 -4.55 2.36 -20.19
CA GLU A 177 -5.19 3.68 -20.07
C GLU A 177 -4.53 4.73 -20.97
N THR A 178 -3.19 4.81 -20.99
CA THR A 178 -2.48 5.78 -21.84
C THR A 178 -2.60 5.49 -23.34
N ARG A 179 -2.91 4.26 -23.74
CA ARG A 179 -3.15 3.90 -25.15
C ARG A 179 -4.61 4.01 -25.57
N ASN A 180 -5.50 4.37 -24.65
CA ASN A 180 -6.96 4.23 -24.82
C ASN A 180 -7.35 2.79 -25.24
N GLU A 181 -6.59 1.81 -24.76
CA GLU A 181 -6.89 0.39 -24.95
C GLU A 181 -7.80 -0.07 -23.81
N GLU A 182 -8.78 -0.92 -24.12
CA GLU A 182 -9.47 -1.64 -23.06
C GLU A 182 -8.47 -2.58 -22.37
N PRO A 183 -8.42 -2.59 -21.02
CA PRO A 183 -7.57 -3.51 -20.28
C PRO A 183 -7.77 -4.96 -20.72
N VAL A 184 -6.67 -5.73 -20.84
CA VAL A 184 -6.68 -7.13 -21.33
C VAL A 184 -7.53 -8.04 -20.44
N GLU A 185 -7.68 -7.70 -19.16
CA GLU A 185 -8.63 -8.32 -18.24
C GLU A 185 -9.57 -7.24 -17.70
N PRO A 186 -10.87 -7.54 -17.49
CA PRO A 186 -11.76 -6.60 -16.82
C PRO A 186 -11.12 -6.18 -15.51
N ILE A 187 -10.89 -4.87 -15.33
CA ILE A 187 -10.43 -4.35 -14.05
C ILE A 187 -11.49 -4.77 -13.04
N ASP A 188 -11.16 -5.71 -12.16
CA ASP A 188 -11.95 -5.94 -10.97
C ASP A 188 -11.87 -4.64 -10.16
N GLY A 189 -12.90 -3.81 -10.34
CA GLY A 189 -13.04 -2.49 -9.73
C GLY A 189 -13.18 -2.54 -8.21
N GLY A 190 -13.08 -3.74 -7.62
CA GLY A 190 -13.00 -3.95 -6.18
C GLY A 190 -11.90 -3.07 -5.58
N VAL A 191 -12.25 -2.32 -4.55
CA VAL A 191 -11.35 -1.41 -3.85
C VAL A 191 -10.74 -2.16 -2.66
N VAL A 192 -9.46 -1.96 -2.32
CA VAL A 192 -8.87 -2.59 -1.12
C VAL A 192 -9.12 -1.70 0.09
N PRO A 193 -10.01 -2.09 1.03
CA PRO A 193 -10.30 -1.27 2.20
C PRO A 193 -9.11 -1.28 3.16
N TRP A 194 -8.75 -0.12 3.73
CA TRP A 194 -7.67 -0.05 4.72
C TRP A 194 -7.90 -0.94 5.95
N ALA A 195 -9.17 -1.24 6.29
CA ALA A 195 -9.55 -2.06 7.43
C ALA A 195 -9.04 -3.52 7.33
N ILE A 196 -8.68 -3.99 6.14
CA ILE A 196 -8.12 -5.33 5.97
C ILE A 196 -6.62 -5.39 6.28
N VAL A 197 -5.92 -4.25 6.23
CA VAL A 197 -4.45 -4.17 6.37
C VAL A 197 -3.93 -4.91 7.59
N PRO A 198 -4.52 -4.77 8.81
CA PRO A 198 -4.05 -5.51 9.98
C PRO A 198 -3.96 -7.02 9.76
N HIS A 199 -5.00 -7.62 9.18
CA HIS A 199 -5.05 -9.05 8.91
C HIS A 199 -4.00 -9.50 7.89
N LEU A 200 -3.62 -8.61 6.96
CA LEU A 200 -2.64 -8.89 5.92
C LEU A 200 -1.19 -8.75 6.43
N VAL A 201 -0.95 -7.86 7.40
CA VAL A 201 0.42 -7.60 7.89
C VAL A 201 0.83 -8.49 9.05
N THR A 202 -0.12 -9.11 9.74
CA THR A 202 0.18 -10.09 10.80
C THR A 202 0.96 -11.27 10.23
N GLY A 203 2.08 -11.60 10.87
CA GLY A 203 3.05 -12.61 10.44
C GLY A 203 4.14 -12.09 9.51
N LEU A 204 4.09 -10.82 9.08
CA LEU A 204 5.16 -10.21 8.30
C LEU A 204 6.26 -9.64 9.20
N GLU A 205 7.48 -9.59 8.67
CA GLU A 205 8.56 -8.79 9.25
C GLU A 205 8.25 -7.29 9.13
N VAL A 206 8.59 -6.51 10.14
CA VAL A 206 8.39 -5.06 10.22
C VAL A 206 9.01 -4.31 9.03
N ALA A 207 10.13 -4.82 8.51
CA ALA A 207 10.80 -4.29 7.31
C ALA A 207 9.92 -4.40 6.05
N SER A 208 9.07 -5.43 5.97
CA SER A 208 8.20 -5.70 4.83
C SER A 208 6.85 -4.97 4.91
N VAL A 209 6.41 -4.55 6.09
CA VAL A 209 5.07 -3.95 6.31
C VAL A 209 4.83 -2.73 5.41
N ARG A 210 5.81 -1.82 5.31
CA ARG A 210 5.65 -0.60 4.48
C ARG A 210 5.55 -0.93 3.00
N LEU A 211 6.34 -1.89 2.52
CA LEU A 211 6.30 -2.36 1.13
C LEU A 211 4.98 -3.07 0.84
N ALA A 212 4.50 -3.91 1.77
CA ALA A 212 3.22 -4.59 1.67
C ALA A 212 2.07 -3.59 1.53
N VAL A 213 1.98 -2.63 2.45
CA VAL A 213 0.94 -1.58 2.44
C VAL A 213 1.00 -0.73 1.16
N ALA A 214 2.19 -0.30 0.73
CA ALA A 214 2.36 0.49 -0.49
C ALA A 214 1.95 -0.29 -1.76
N SER A 215 2.06 -1.62 -1.75
CA SER A 215 1.69 -2.46 -2.90
C SER A 215 0.19 -2.75 -3.04
N LEU A 216 -0.64 -2.39 -2.06
CA LEU A 216 -2.06 -2.76 -2.02
C LEU A 216 -3.00 -1.81 -2.78
N ASP A 217 -2.52 -0.64 -3.20
CA ASP A 217 -3.36 0.36 -3.89
C ASP A 217 -4.64 0.65 -3.07
N LEU A 218 -4.44 1.01 -1.79
CA LEU A 218 -5.54 1.27 -0.85
C LEU A 218 -6.41 2.44 -1.32
N VAL A 219 -7.68 2.42 -0.90
CA VAL A 219 -8.60 3.53 -1.16
C VAL A 219 -7.99 4.83 -0.65
N PRO A 220 -7.99 5.91 -1.45
CA PRO A 220 -7.68 7.24 -0.94
C PRO A 220 -8.60 7.57 0.23
N PHE A 221 -8.03 8.01 1.34
CA PHE A 221 -8.82 8.48 2.48
C PHE A 221 -9.56 9.76 2.09
N PRO A 222 -10.77 10.01 2.62
CA PRO A 222 -11.61 11.15 2.25
C PRO A 222 -10.95 12.53 2.46
N ALA A 223 -9.82 12.61 3.16
CA ALA A 223 -8.98 13.81 3.24
C ALA A 223 -8.38 14.27 1.89
N VAL A 224 -8.46 13.44 0.83
CA VAL A 224 -7.95 13.73 -0.53
C VAL A 224 -9.09 14.04 -1.51
N GLN A 225 -10.19 14.66 -1.07
CA GLN A 225 -11.09 15.31 -2.03
C GLN A 225 -10.39 16.54 -2.60
N GLU A 226 -10.01 16.46 -3.87
CA GLU A 226 -9.52 17.58 -4.69
C GLU A 226 -10.35 18.83 -4.40
N THR A 227 -9.71 19.85 -3.84
CA THR A 227 -10.20 21.22 -3.89
C THR A 227 -10.20 21.63 -5.37
N ARG A 228 -11.31 21.36 -6.06
CA ARG A 228 -11.57 21.98 -7.35
C ARG A 228 -11.72 23.47 -7.09
N HIS A 229 -10.67 24.23 -7.38
CA HIS A 229 -10.79 25.68 -7.49
C HIS A 229 -11.78 25.97 -8.63
N VAL A 230 -12.94 26.51 -8.25
CA VAL A 230 -13.93 27.11 -9.15
C VAL A 230 -13.41 28.44 -9.65
#